data_AF-A0A4Y8SBX1-F1
#
_entry.id   AF-A0A4Y8SBX1-F1
#
_cell.length_a   1.000
_cell.length_b   1.000
_cell.length_c   1.000
_cell.angle_alpha   90.00
_cell.angle_beta   90.00
_cell.angle_gamma   90.00
#
_symmetry.space_group_name_H-M   'P 1'
#
loop_
_entity.id
_entity.type
_entity.pdbx_description
1 polymer ?
#
loop_
_entity_poly.entity_id
_entity_poly.type
_entity_poly.pdbx_seq_one_letter_code
_entity_poly.pdbx_strand_id
1 'polypeptide(L)'
;MTGLLVFVEGVHNGSVIARFMQVLEGPEDEVKTTYEKITKDKRHHNVCTLAAGSIAKRSFEGWGMKFEKINLNAHPALFDFFTLDQHLLQGTVFSNCDAALNFLKSF
;
A
#
# COMPACT_ATOMS: atom_id res chain seq x y z
N MET A 1 7.97 -15.77 0.34
CA MET A 1 7.33 -14.44 0.50
C MET A 1 5.90 -14.44 -0.07
N THR A 2 4.97 -13.74 0.58
CA THR A 2 3.54 -13.57 0.18
C THR A 2 3.17 -12.09 0.27
N GLY A 3 2.02 -11.67 -0.29
CA GLY A 3 1.60 -10.27 -0.16
C GLY A 3 0.47 -9.85 -1.10
N LEU A 4 0.17 -8.55 -1.07
CA LEU A 4 -0.80 -7.88 -1.92
C LEU A 4 -0.18 -6.58 -2.45
N LEU A 5 -0.35 -6.33 -3.75
CA LEU A 5 -0.03 -5.08 -4.42
C LEU A 5 -1.32 -4.49 -5.01
N VAL A 6 -1.64 -3.26 -4.62
CA VAL A 6 -2.81 -2.54 -5.13
C VAL A 6 -2.33 -1.34 -5.93
N PHE A 7 -2.83 -1.21 -7.16
CA PHE A 7 -2.68 -0.01 -7.97
C PHE A 7 -3.99 0.76 -8.00
N VAL A 8 -3.95 2.01 -7.55
CA VAL A 8 -5.13 2.86 -7.43
C VAL A 8 -4.98 4.03 -8.37
N GLU A 9 -5.95 4.23 -9.26
CA GLU A 9 -6.00 5.33 -10.22
C GLU A 9 -7.32 6.10 -10.10
N GLY A 10 -7.30 7.40 -10.38
CA GLY A 10 -8.49 8.24 -10.31
C GLY A 10 -8.25 9.63 -10.87
N VAL A 11 -9.27 10.50 -10.79
CA VAL A 11 -9.17 11.91 -11.17
C VAL A 11 -9.36 12.78 -9.93
N HIS A 12 -8.39 13.63 -9.63
CA HIS A 12 -8.46 14.62 -8.55
C HIS A 12 -8.19 16.02 -9.11
N ASN A 13 -9.10 16.97 -8.86
CA ASN A 13 -9.03 18.34 -9.39
C ASN A 13 -8.76 18.41 -10.91
N GLY A 14 -9.38 17.52 -11.67
CA GLY A 14 -9.21 17.44 -13.14
C GLY A 14 -7.91 16.78 -13.62
N SER A 15 -7.03 16.37 -12.70
CA SER A 15 -5.79 15.66 -13.02
C SER A 15 -5.91 14.17 -12.71
N VAL A 16 -5.38 13.32 -13.60
CA VAL A 16 -5.27 11.88 -13.33
C VAL A 16 -4.18 11.65 -12.30
N ILE A 17 -4.51 10.95 -11.21
CA ILE A 17 -3.58 10.55 -10.16
C ILE A 17 -3.54 9.03 -10.06
N ALA A 18 -2.38 8.49 -9.69
CA ALA A 18 -2.23 7.08 -9.41
C ALA A 18 -1.20 6.81 -8.31
N ARG A 19 -1.43 5.76 -7.51
CA ARG A 19 -0.55 5.35 -6.40
C ARG A 19 -0.51 3.82 -6.29
N PHE A 20 0.60 3.31 -5.75
CA PHE A 20 0.73 1.92 -5.35
C PHE A 20 0.64 1.80 -3.83
N MET A 21 0.05 0.71 -3.35
CA MET A 21 0.16 0.26 -1.96
C MET A 21 0.50 -1.21 -1.94
N GLN A 22 1.46 -1.60 -1.10
CA GLN A 22 1.99 -2.95 -1.10
C GLN A 22 2.22 -3.46 0.32
N VAL A 23 1.83 -4.71 0.56
CA VAL A 23 2.16 -5.48 1.76
C VAL A 23 3.06 -6.64 1.36
N LEU A 24 4.15 -6.81 2.11
CA LEU A 24 5.09 -7.92 1.98
C LEU A 24 5.09 -8.72 3.29
N GLU A 25 4.90 -10.02 3.21
CA GLU A 25 4.93 -10.93 4.35
C GLU A 25 5.95 -12.03 4.08
N GLY A 26 6.83 -12.31 5.04
CA GLY A 26 7.97 -13.18 4.80
C GLY A 26 8.91 -13.29 5.98
N PRO A 27 9.92 -14.17 5.89
CA PRO A 27 11.14 -14.03 6.69
C PRO A 27 11.67 -12.60 6.58
N GLU A 28 12.13 -12.04 7.69
CA GLU A 28 12.54 -10.62 7.78
C GLU A 28 13.58 -10.23 6.72
N ASP A 29 14.59 -11.07 6.52
CA ASP A 29 15.66 -10.83 5.54
C ASP A 29 15.16 -10.83 4.09
N GLU A 30 14.20 -11.72 3.76
CA GLU A 30 13.58 -11.74 2.43
C GLU A 30 12.75 -10.48 2.18
N VAL A 31 11.98 -10.05 3.19
CA VAL A 31 11.14 -8.85 3.11
C VAL A 31 12.02 -7.60 2.98
N LYS A 32 13.06 -7.46 3.81
CA LYS A 32 14.01 -6.33 3.76
C LYS A 32 14.72 -6.26 2.41
N THR A 33 15.27 -7.38 1.93
CA THR A 33 15.95 -7.45 0.63
C THR A 33 15.03 -7.04 -0.51
N THR A 34 13.77 -7.47 -0.48
CA THR A 34 12.78 -7.14 -1.51
C THR A 34 12.36 -5.67 -1.44
N TYR A 35 12.11 -5.16 -0.23
CA TYR A 35 11.80 -3.76 0.02
C TYR A 35 12.93 -2.82 -0.47
N GLU A 36 14.19 -3.18 -0.25
CA GLU A 36 15.34 -2.41 -0.77
C GLU A 36 15.40 -2.36 -2.30
N LYS A 37 15.02 -3.46 -2.98
CA LYS A 37 14.94 -3.48 -4.45
C LYS A 37 13.80 -2.59 -4.92
N ILE A 38 12.64 -2.66 -4.25
CA ILE A 38 11.48 -1.84 -4.55
C ILE A 38 11.84 -0.36 -4.40
N THR A 39 12.38 0.07 -3.25
CA THR A 39 12.73 1.49 -3.02
C THR A 39 13.70 2.11 -4.04
N LYS A 40 14.49 1.29 -4.75
CA LYS A 40 15.44 1.71 -5.79
C LYS A 40 14.88 1.60 -7.22
N ASP A 41 13.67 1.08 -7.38
CA ASP A 41 13.07 0.84 -8.70
C ASP A 41 12.59 2.15 -9.34
N LYS A 42 13.10 2.43 -10.55
CA LYS A 42 12.81 3.69 -11.26
C LYS A 42 11.39 3.81 -11.80
N ARG A 43 10.60 2.73 -11.77
CA ARG A 43 9.20 2.73 -12.24
C ARG A 43 8.25 3.45 -11.29
N HIS A 44 8.69 3.76 -10.07
CA HIS A 44 7.92 4.54 -9.11
C HIS A 44 8.81 5.56 -8.37
N HIS A 45 8.18 6.43 -7.60
CA HIS A 45 8.84 7.44 -6.79
C HIS A 45 8.06 7.64 -5.48
N ASN A 46 8.60 8.45 -4.57
CA ASN A 46 7.92 8.85 -3.32
C ASN A 46 7.50 7.66 -2.42
N VAL A 47 8.39 6.68 -2.27
CA VAL A 47 8.15 5.52 -1.41
C VAL A 47 8.08 5.95 0.05
N CYS A 48 7.03 5.52 0.74
CA CYS A 48 6.82 5.76 2.17
C CYS A 48 6.44 4.44 2.85
N THR A 49 7.11 4.10 3.95
CA THR A 49 6.74 2.94 4.77
C THR A 49 5.65 3.35 5.74
N LEU A 50 4.48 2.71 5.62
CA LEU A 50 3.35 2.94 6.54
C LEU A 50 3.50 2.15 7.84
N ALA A 51 3.96 0.90 7.75
CA ALA A 51 4.15 0.02 8.90
C ALA A 51 5.18 -1.07 8.60
N ALA A 52 5.91 -1.51 9.62
CA ALA A 52 6.80 -2.66 9.57
C ALA A 52 6.85 -3.33 10.96
N GLY A 53 6.85 -4.65 11.00
CA GLY A 53 6.90 -5.39 12.26
C GLY A 53 6.64 -6.87 12.10
N SER A 54 6.76 -7.61 13.21
CA SER A 54 6.43 -9.03 13.27
C SER A 54 4.92 -9.24 13.31
N ILE A 55 4.45 -10.29 12.62
CA ILE A 55 3.05 -10.70 12.60
C ILE A 55 2.94 -12.16 13.05
N ALA A 56 1.90 -12.49 13.82
CA ALA A 56 1.68 -13.87 14.29
C ALA A 56 1.18 -14.79 13.18
N LYS A 57 0.41 -14.24 12.22
CA LYS A 57 -0.12 -14.97 11.07
C LYS A 57 -0.07 -14.07 9.82
N ARG A 58 0.25 -14.67 8.67
CA ARG A 58 0.13 -14.06 7.34
C ARG A 58 -1.34 -13.74 7.03
N SER A 59 -1.60 -12.54 6.54
CA SER A 59 -2.90 -12.12 6.06
C SER A 59 -3.16 -12.57 4.62
N PHE A 60 -2.11 -12.77 3.82
CA PHE A 60 -2.20 -13.06 2.38
C PHE A 60 -1.52 -14.38 1.99
N GLU A 61 -1.62 -15.40 2.85
CA GLU A 61 -0.92 -16.70 2.69
C GLU A 61 -1.25 -17.47 1.40
N GLY A 62 -2.40 -17.19 0.76
CA GLY A 62 -2.84 -17.86 -0.47
C GLY A 62 -2.14 -17.40 -1.75
N TRP A 63 -1.33 -16.34 -1.72
CA TRP A 63 -0.74 -15.75 -2.92
C TRP A 63 0.73 -15.36 -2.72
N GLY A 64 1.58 -15.66 -3.71
CA GLY A 64 2.94 -15.11 -3.75
C GLY A 64 2.94 -13.58 -3.81
N MET A 65 2.05 -13.01 -4.64
CA MET A 65 1.69 -11.60 -4.66
C MET A 65 0.33 -11.44 -5.34
N LYS A 66 -0.74 -11.19 -4.58
CA LYS A 66 -2.04 -10.81 -5.15
C LYS A 66 -1.90 -9.41 -5.78
N PHE A 67 -2.54 -9.16 -6.91
CA PHE A 67 -2.57 -7.85 -7.55
C PHE A 67 -4.00 -7.40 -7.78
N GLU A 68 -4.32 -6.18 -7.36
CA GLU A 68 -5.63 -5.57 -7.57
C GLU A 68 -5.49 -4.18 -8.17
N LYS A 69 -6.40 -3.82 -9.08
CA LYS A 69 -6.50 -2.48 -9.67
C LYS A 69 -7.81 -1.83 -9.24
N ILE A 70 -7.70 -0.65 -8.63
CA ILE A 70 -8.85 0.12 -8.13
C ILE A 70 -9.00 1.40 -8.93
N ASN A 71 -10.22 1.67 -9.38
CA ASN A 71 -10.62 2.94 -9.94
C ASN A 71 -11.33 3.78 -8.86
N LEU A 72 -10.70 4.86 -8.39
CA LEU A 72 -11.27 5.74 -7.37
C LEU A 72 -12.59 6.37 -7.79
N ASN A 73 -12.80 6.58 -9.08
CA ASN A 73 -14.06 7.14 -9.58
C ASN A 73 -15.24 6.16 -9.35
N ALA A 74 -14.97 4.86 -9.27
CA ALA A 74 -15.95 3.83 -8.92
C ALA A 74 -16.08 3.61 -7.41
N HIS A 75 -15.14 4.12 -6.61
CA HIS A 75 -15.10 3.95 -5.15
C HIS A 75 -14.83 5.29 -4.43
N PRO A 76 -15.82 6.21 -4.41
CA PRO A 76 -15.64 7.57 -3.86
C PRO A 76 -15.25 7.57 -2.37
N ALA A 77 -15.68 6.57 -1.60
CA ALA A 77 -15.33 6.44 -0.19
C ALA A 77 -13.82 6.28 0.07
N LEU A 78 -13.06 5.89 -0.96
CA LEU A 78 -11.61 5.73 -0.88
C LEU A 78 -10.88 7.02 -1.24
N PHE A 79 -11.57 7.96 -1.90
CA PHE A 79 -10.96 9.16 -2.44
C PHE A 79 -10.21 9.95 -1.37
N ASP A 80 -10.84 10.20 -0.22
CA ASP A 80 -10.22 10.97 0.86
C ASP A 80 -8.98 10.30 1.41
N PHE A 81 -9.01 8.97 1.57
CA PHE A 81 -7.87 8.19 2.07
C PHE A 81 -6.68 8.20 1.10
N PHE A 82 -6.96 8.11 -0.21
CA PHE A 82 -5.92 8.03 -1.24
C PHE A 82 -5.41 9.38 -1.71
N THR A 83 -6.19 10.44 -1.56
CA THR A 83 -5.80 11.80 -1.92
C THR A 83 -5.06 12.52 -0.80
N LEU A 84 -4.92 11.89 0.39
CA LEU A 84 -4.14 12.44 1.50
C LEU A 84 -2.76 12.92 1.02
N ASP A 85 -2.47 14.16 1.41
CA ASP A 85 -1.20 14.83 1.17
C ASP A 85 -0.05 14.08 1.87
N GLN A 86 1.15 14.07 1.30
CA GLN A 86 2.32 13.44 1.91
C GLN A 86 2.60 13.98 3.32
N HIS A 87 2.24 15.24 3.58
CA HIS A 87 2.33 15.84 4.91
C HIS A 87 1.33 15.27 5.94
N LEU A 88 0.16 14.82 5.50
CA LEU A 88 -0.86 14.19 6.37
C LEU A 88 -0.54 12.71 6.64
N LEU A 89 0.11 12.03 5.70
CA LEU A 89 0.61 10.66 5.90
C LEU A 89 1.69 10.59 7.00
N GLN A 90 2.42 11.70 7.23
CA GLN A 90 3.36 11.83 8.35
C GLN A 90 2.69 12.19 9.68
N GLY A 91 1.48 12.75 9.64
CA GLY A 91 0.76 13.25 10.81
C GLY A 91 -0.37 12.33 11.25
N THR A 92 -0.12 11.48 12.25
CA THR A 92 -1.13 10.85 13.14
C THR A 92 -2.24 9.95 12.55
N VAL A 93 -2.60 10.04 11.27
CA VAL A 93 -3.72 9.26 10.69
C VAL A 93 -3.34 7.80 10.42
N PHE A 94 -2.07 7.53 10.11
CA PHE A 94 -1.55 6.16 9.92
C PHE A 94 -0.80 5.60 11.13
N SER A 95 -0.79 6.31 12.27
CA SER A 95 -0.25 5.75 13.52
C SER A 95 -1.01 4.52 14.01
N ASN A 96 -2.18 4.21 13.43
CA ASN A 96 -2.79 2.90 13.50
C ASN A 96 -2.46 2.09 12.23
N CYS A 97 -1.42 1.26 12.32
CA CYS A 97 -1.03 0.24 11.34
C CYS A 97 -2.22 -0.63 10.85
N ASP A 98 -3.25 -0.74 11.67
CA ASP A 98 -4.47 -1.48 11.38
C ASP A 98 -5.33 -0.85 10.29
N ALA A 99 -5.36 0.47 10.13
CA ALA A 99 -6.25 1.10 9.15
C ALA A 99 -5.85 0.77 7.70
N ALA A 100 -4.57 0.92 7.37
CA ALA A 100 -4.04 0.57 6.05
C ALA A 100 -4.17 -0.93 5.76
N LEU A 101 -3.85 -1.76 6.76
CA LEU A 101 -3.95 -3.21 6.62
C LEU A 101 -5.40 -3.68 6.50
N ASN A 102 -6.32 -3.13 7.29
CA ASN A 102 -7.76 -3.45 7.21
C ASN A 102 -8.37 -2.99 5.90
N PHE A 103 -7.95 -1.83 5.39
CA PHE A 103 -8.29 -1.39 4.04
C PHE A 103 -7.83 -2.41 2.99
N LEU A 104 -6.58 -2.87 3.05
CA LEU A 104 -6.07 -3.87 2.12
C LEU A 104 -6.76 -5.23 2.25
N LYS A 105 -7.21 -5.60 3.45
CA LYS A 105 -7.99 -6.83 3.70
C LYS A 105 -9.43 -6.77 3.18
N SER A 106 -9.97 -5.60 2.84
CA SER A 106 -11.34 -5.50 2.31
C SER A 106 -11.48 -5.95 0.84
N PHE A 107 -10.37 -6.34 0.20
CA PHE A 107 -10.30 -6.81 -1.20
C PHE A 107 -9.88 -8.28 -1.29
#